data_AF-A0A821QN58-F1
#
_entry.id   AF-A0A821QN58-F1
#
_cell.length_a   1.000
_cell.length_b   1.000
_cell.length_c   1.000
_cell.angle_alpha   90.00
_cell.angle_beta   90.00
_cell.angle_gamma   90.00
#
_symmetry.space_group_name_H-M   'P 1'
#
loop_
_entity.id
_entity.type
_entity.pdbx_description
1 polymer ?
#
loop_
_entity_poly.entity_id
_entity_poly.type
_entity_poly.pdbx_seq_one_letter_code
_entity_poly.pdbx_strand_id
1 'polypeptide(L)'
;MACTEPLKTISSELLVFEEKPKIIEGRKIHDWFKVGENVFEYFFKLGTQISWDFSKVKNEPECTKIIDLVTKNIKWIESFITLYPNFRIDCDMVGSAGDVCKTRSGLEVLLNGFKGLDPQFDTILENLAEAADIEDFDRVLKVWIDSGHRPDISPKDIFSNTPQSHWWWF
;
A
#
# COMPACT_ATOMS: atom_id res chain seq x y z
N MET A 1 10.14 15.46 -13.40
CA MET A 1 8.73 15.45 -12.97
C MET A 1 8.74 15.76 -11.49
N ALA A 2 7.94 16.71 -11.02
CA ALA A 2 7.85 16.99 -9.59
C ALA A 2 6.96 15.92 -8.95
N CYS A 3 7.48 15.15 -8.01
CA CYS A 3 6.70 14.16 -7.25
C CYS A 3 6.02 14.81 -6.02
N THR A 4 6.27 16.10 -5.82
CA THR A 4 5.82 16.92 -4.70
C THR A 4 4.32 16.82 -4.41
N GLU A 5 3.45 16.99 -5.41
CA GLU A 5 1.99 16.96 -5.17
C GLU A 5 1.47 15.57 -4.73
N PRO A 6 1.82 14.45 -5.40
CA PRO A 6 1.51 13.11 -4.91
C PRO A 6 1.99 12.85 -3.47
N LEU A 7 3.22 13.29 -3.14
CA LEU A 7 3.79 13.10 -1.80
C LEU A 7 3.04 13.92 -0.75
N LYS A 8 2.57 15.14 -1.10
CA LYS A 8 1.66 15.92 -0.23
C LYS A 8 0.34 15.21 -0.03
N THR A 9 -0.25 14.63 -1.07
CA THR A 9 -1.49 13.87 -0.96
C THR A 9 -1.32 12.65 -0.05
N ILE A 10 -0.25 11.87 -0.24
CA ILE A 10 0.09 10.75 0.66
C ILE A 10 0.22 11.22 2.11
N SER A 11 0.94 12.32 2.34
CA SER A 11 1.08 12.90 3.68
C SER A 11 -0.27 13.31 4.29
N SER A 12 -1.19 13.84 3.46
CA SER A 12 -2.54 14.21 3.90
C SER A 12 -3.36 12.99 4.29
N GLU A 13 -3.32 11.93 3.49
CA GLU A 13 -4.04 10.68 3.79
C GLU A 13 -3.47 9.97 5.01
N LEU A 14 -2.15 10.02 5.23
CA LEU A 14 -1.52 9.50 6.45
C LEU A 14 -1.94 10.27 7.71
N LEU A 15 -2.16 11.58 7.61
CA LEU A 15 -2.71 12.37 8.72
C LEU A 15 -4.17 11.97 9.01
N VAL A 16 -5.00 11.84 7.98
CA VAL A 16 -6.38 11.34 8.16
C VAL A 16 -6.37 9.93 8.73
N PHE A 17 -5.44 9.08 8.26
CA PHE A 17 -5.25 7.73 8.79
C PHE A 17 -4.97 7.79 10.27
N GLU A 18 -4.03 8.61 10.72
CA GLU A 18 -3.68 8.79 12.13
C GLU A 18 -4.88 9.21 12.99
N GLU A 19 -5.66 10.20 12.54
CA GLU A 19 -6.80 10.77 13.27
C GLU A 19 -7.97 9.79 13.43
N LYS A 20 -8.14 8.83 12.51
CA LYS A 20 -9.27 7.89 12.57
C LYS A 20 -9.17 6.94 13.77
N PRO A 21 -10.26 6.72 14.52
CA PRO A 21 -10.28 5.72 15.60
C PRO A 21 -9.94 4.32 15.10
N LYS A 22 -8.90 3.72 15.68
CA LYS A 22 -8.37 2.41 15.30
C LYS A 22 -9.13 1.28 16.00
N ILE A 23 -10.43 1.24 15.76
CA ILE A 23 -11.35 0.28 16.37
C ILE A 23 -11.37 -0.99 15.52
N ILE A 24 -11.18 -2.15 16.17
CA ILE A 24 -11.30 -3.47 15.54
C ILE A 24 -12.46 -4.21 16.23
N GLU A 25 -13.63 -4.26 15.60
CA GLU A 25 -14.78 -5.04 16.09
C GLU A 25 -15.01 -6.28 15.22
N GLY A 26 -14.37 -7.39 15.58
CA GLY A 26 -14.53 -8.67 14.88
C GLY A 26 -14.11 -8.56 13.40
N ARG A 27 -15.04 -8.88 12.49
CA ARG A 27 -14.81 -8.82 11.02
C ARG A 27 -15.27 -7.52 10.35
N LYS A 28 -15.61 -6.48 11.13
CA LYS A 28 -16.14 -5.24 10.56
C LYS A 28 -14.99 -4.34 10.07
N ILE A 29 -15.08 -3.95 8.81
CA ILE A 29 -14.24 -2.89 8.23
C ILE A 29 -14.74 -1.54 8.76
N HIS A 30 -13.96 -0.89 9.62
CA HIS A 30 -14.23 0.46 10.11
C HIS A 30 -13.56 1.52 9.21
N ASP A 31 -13.92 2.78 9.39
CA ASP A 31 -13.40 3.91 8.61
C ASP A 31 -11.87 3.95 8.49
N TRP A 32 -11.14 3.62 9.55
CA TRP A 32 -9.67 3.66 9.53
C TRP A 32 -9.08 2.69 8.49
N PHE A 33 -9.75 1.56 8.24
CA PHE A 33 -9.31 0.57 7.28
C PHE A 33 -9.57 1.05 5.84
N LYS A 34 -10.70 1.74 5.58
CA LYS A 34 -10.94 2.40 4.29
C LYS A 34 -9.91 3.50 4.02
N VAL A 35 -9.55 4.26 5.06
CA VAL A 35 -8.50 5.28 4.93
C VAL A 35 -7.13 4.64 4.70
N GLY A 36 -6.83 3.50 5.33
CA GLY A 36 -5.63 2.72 5.03
C GLY A 36 -5.57 2.31 3.56
N GLU A 37 -6.67 1.82 2.99
CA GLU A 37 -6.75 1.51 1.56
C GLU A 37 -6.48 2.73 0.68
N ASN A 38 -7.04 3.90 1.02
CA ASN A 38 -6.75 5.14 0.31
C ASN A 38 -5.26 5.50 0.37
N VAL A 39 -4.62 5.40 1.54
CA VAL A 39 -3.18 5.66 1.70
C VAL A 39 -2.37 4.84 0.70
N PHE A 40 -2.63 3.53 0.61
CA PHE A 40 -1.91 2.66 -0.31
C PHE A 40 -2.32 2.84 -1.77
N GLU A 41 -3.56 3.24 -2.07
CA GLU A 41 -3.96 3.67 -3.41
C GLU A 41 -3.13 4.88 -3.88
N TYR A 42 -2.86 5.84 -3.01
CA TYR A 42 -2.03 7.00 -3.36
C TYR A 42 -0.54 6.67 -3.45
N PHE A 43 -0.03 5.76 -2.63
CA PHE A 43 1.32 5.21 -2.86
C PHE A 43 1.40 4.52 -4.22
N PHE A 44 0.39 3.74 -4.61
CA PHE A 44 0.34 3.14 -5.94
C PHE A 44 0.30 4.20 -7.05
N LYS A 45 -0.53 5.24 -6.93
CA LYS A 45 -0.57 6.36 -7.89
C LYS A 45 0.81 7.02 -8.03
N LEU A 46 1.53 7.21 -6.93
CA LEU A 46 2.92 7.68 -6.97
C LEU A 46 3.80 6.72 -7.79
N GLY A 47 3.74 5.41 -7.53
CA GLY A 47 4.44 4.38 -8.31
C GLY A 47 4.17 4.49 -9.81
N THR A 48 2.91 4.60 -10.21
CA THR A 48 2.53 4.76 -11.64
C THR A 48 3.06 6.07 -12.24
N GLN A 49 3.05 7.17 -11.49
CA GLN A 49 3.52 8.48 -11.95
C GLN A 49 5.04 8.49 -12.15
N ILE A 50 5.79 7.86 -11.25
CA ILE A 50 7.24 7.75 -11.39
C ILE A 50 7.66 6.62 -12.33
N SER A 51 6.68 5.89 -12.90
CA SER A 51 6.90 4.72 -13.75
C SER A 51 7.76 3.67 -13.04
N TRP A 52 7.53 3.50 -11.73
CA TRP A 52 8.21 2.53 -10.87
C TRP A 52 9.72 2.76 -10.72
N ASP A 53 10.23 3.91 -11.16
CA ASP A 53 11.60 4.35 -10.91
C ASP A 53 11.67 5.12 -9.59
N PHE A 54 11.96 4.38 -8.51
CA PHE A 54 12.07 4.90 -7.16
C PHE A 54 13.21 5.90 -6.95
N SER A 55 14.18 5.99 -7.86
CA SER A 55 15.21 7.04 -7.76
C SER A 55 14.62 8.45 -7.84
N LYS A 56 13.44 8.60 -8.46
CA LYS A 56 12.76 9.88 -8.69
C LYS A 56 12.12 10.48 -7.44
N VAL A 57 11.97 9.73 -6.34
CA VAL A 57 11.41 10.26 -5.08
C VAL A 57 12.48 10.69 -4.09
N LYS A 58 13.73 10.25 -4.25
CA LYS A 58 14.75 10.32 -3.18
C LYS A 58 15.20 11.73 -2.76
N ASN A 59 14.84 12.76 -3.53
CA ASN A 59 15.28 14.15 -3.28
C ASN A 59 14.11 15.09 -2.93
N GLU A 60 12.92 14.56 -2.73
CA GLU A 60 11.73 15.38 -2.47
C GLU A 60 11.62 15.67 -0.96
N PRO A 61 11.52 16.95 -0.53
CA PRO A 61 11.43 17.32 0.88
C PRO A 61 10.26 16.66 1.62
N GLU A 62 9.16 16.43 0.91
CA GLU A 62 7.97 15.76 1.44
C GLU A 62 8.25 14.33 1.93
N CYS A 63 9.33 13.67 1.48
CA CYS A 63 9.69 12.34 1.95
C CYS A 63 9.93 12.29 3.46
N THR A 64 10.55 13.33 4.05
CA THR A 64 10.78 13.39 5.50
C THR A 64 9.46 13.38 6.27
N LYS A 65 8.46 14.12 5.81
CA LYS A 65 7.13 14.14 6.44
C LYS A 65 6.44 12.77 6.35
N ILE A 66 6.55 12.08 5.22
CA ILE A 66 6.00 10.73 5.06
C ILE A 66 6.70 9.75 6.00
N ILE A 67 8.04 9.80 6.07
CA ILE A 67 8.84 8.97 6.98
C ILE A 67 8.38 9.15 8.43
N ASP A 68 8.21 10.39 8.89
CA ASP A 68 7.74 10.69 10.24
C ASP A 68 6.33 10.12 10.51
N LEU A 69 5.41 10.33 9.57
CA LEU A 69 4.02 9.88 9.71
C LEU A 69 3.90 8.35 9.68
N VAL A 70 4.63 7.68 8.78
CA VAL A 70 4.68 6.21 8.73
C VAL A 70 5.29 5.65 10.00
N THR A 71 6.42 6.20 10.45
CA THR A 71 7.09 5.76 11.68
C THR A 71 6.16 5.87 12.89
N LYS A 72 5.45 7.00 13.02
CA LYS A 72 4.49 7.22 14.11
C LYS A 72 3.32 6.23 14.08
N ASN A 73 2.87 5.84 12.89
CA ASN A 73 1.71 4.97 12.68
C ASN A 73 2.08 3.51 12.39
N ILE A 74 3.35 3.12 12.57
CA ILE A 74 3.88 1.84 12.06
C ILE A 74 3.10 0.62 12.53
N LYS A 75 2.73 0.56 13.82
CA LYS A 75 1.96 -0.57 14.38
C LYS A 75 0.58 -0.72 13.74
N TRP A 76 -0.05 0.40 13.37
CA TRP A 76 -1.36 0.39 12.72
C TRP A 76 -1.24 0.09 11.24
N ILE A 77 -0.14 0.50 10.60
CA ILE A 77 0.18 0.12 9.23
C ILE A 77 0.45 -1.39 9.15
N GLU A 78 1.26 -1.93 10.06
CA GLU A 78 1.48 -3.37 10.22
C GLU A 78 0.15 -4.11 10.40
N SER A 79 -0.67 -3.68 11.37
CA SER A 79 -1.99 -4.26 11.60
C SER A 79 -2.90 -4.19 10.37
N PHE A 80 -2.88 -3.09 9.62
CA PHE A 80 -3.61 -2.97 8.36
C PHE A 80 -3.16 -4.04 7.36
N ILE A 81 -1.85 -4.15 7.13
CA ILE A 81 -1.28 -5.07 6.13
C ILE A 81 -1.62 -6.52 6.47
N THR A 82 -1.46 -6.94 7.72
CA THR A 82 -1.76 -8.31 8.17
C THR A 82 -3.25 -8.65 8.02
N LEU A 83 -4.13 -7.69 8.31
CA LEU A 83 -5.58 -7.92 8.28
C LEU A 83 -6.17 -7.79 6.87
N TYR A 84 -5.51 -7.04 5.99
CA TYR A 84 -6.10 -6.60 4.73
C TYR A 84 -6.48 -7.72 3.76
N PRO A 85 -5.59 -8.66 3.43
CA PRO A 85 -5.88 -9.77 2.52
C PRO A 85 -7.08 -10.57 3.01
N ASN A 86 -7.05 -10.98 4.28
CA ASN A 86 -8.10 -11.79 4.89
C ASN A 86 -9.46 -11.07 4.87
N PHE A 87 -9.50 -9.76 5.16
CA PHE A 87 -10.77 -9.03 5.13
C PHE A 87 -11.30 -8.75 3.72
N ARG A 88 -10.44 -8.49 2.74
CA ARG A 88 -10.88 -8.16 1.38
C ARG A 88 -11.11 -9.38 0.49
N ILE A 89 -10.46 -10.50 0.79
CA ILE A 89 -10.51 -11.73 -0.02
C ILE A 89 -11.53 -12.73 0.55
N ASP A 90 -11.65 -12.87 1.88
CA ASP A 90 -12.55 -13.89 2.48
C ASP A 90 -13.96 -13.40 2.83
N CYS A 91 -14.19 -12.09 2.95
CA CYS A 91 -15.51 -11.57 3.32
C CYS A 91 -16.34 -11.20 2.09
N ASP A 92 -17.66 -11.46 2.15
CA ASP A 92 -18.71 -11.14 1.14
C ASP A 92 -18.78 -9.66 0.68
N MET A 93 -17.87 -8.80 1.14
CA MET A 93 -17.68 -7.43 0.68
C MET A 93 -16.35 -7.30 -0.09
N VAL A 94 -16.24 -8.12 -1.14
CA VAL A 94 -15.11 -8.21 -2.07
C VAL A 94 -14.81 -6.80 -2.61
N GLY A 95 -13.68 -6.23 -2.17
CA GLY A 95 -13.07 -5.12 -2.92
C GLY A 95 -12.69 -5.63 -4.30
N SER A 96 -12.67 -4.80 -5.33
CA SER A 96 -12.31 -5.30 -6.67
C SER A 96 -10.88 -5.87 -6.64
N ALA A 97 -10.56 -6.83 -7.52
CA ALA A 97 -9.17 -7.28 -7.67
C ALA A 97 -8.22 -6.13 -7.97
N GLY A 98 -8.70 -5.12 -8.70
CA GLY A 98 -7.98 -3.88 -8.89
C GLY A 98 -7.58 -3.23 -7.57
N ASP A 99 -8.47 -3.12 -6.58
CA ASP A 99 -8.20 -2.40 -5.33
C ASP A 99 -7.24 -3.15 -4.42
N VAL A 100 -7.37 -4.48 -4.34
CA VAL A 100 -6.42 -5.32 -3.60
C VAL A 100 -5.04 -5.25 -4.26
N CYS A 101 -4.99 -5.30 -5.61
CA CYS A 101 -3.75 -5.17 -6.35
C CYS A 101 -3.09 -3.80 -6.19
N LYS A 102 -3.88 -2.72 -6.24
CA LYS A 102 -3.41 -1.34 -5.98
C LYS A 102 -2.86 -1.21 -4.57
N THR A 103 -3.51 -1.80 -3.57
CA THR A 103 -3.03 -1.77 -2.18
C THR A 103 -1.68 -2.47 -2.04
N ARG A 104 -1.55 -3.69 -2.56
CA ARG A 104 -0.28 -4.43 -2.53
C ARG A 104 0.83 -3.75 -3.31
N SER A 105 0.47 -3.09 -4.40
CA SER A 105 1.35 -2.26 -5.22
C SER A 105 1.81 -1.00 -4.48
N GLY A 106 0.91 -0.34 -3.74
CA GLY A 106 1.24 0.79 -2.87
C GLY A 106 2.19 0.40 -1.74
N LEU A 107 2.03 -0.80 -1.19
CA LEU A 107 2.96 -1.35 -0.21
C LEU A 107 4.37 -1.50 -0.78
N GLU A 108 4.50 -1.97 -2.03
CA GLU A 108 5.78 -2.03 -2.72
C GLU A 108 6.43 -0.65 -2.85
N VAL A 109 5.64 0.38 -3.18
CA VAL A 109 6.14 1.76 -3.26
C VAL A 109 6.59 2.27 -1.90
N LEU A 110 5.88 1.95 -0.82
CA LEU A 110 6.33 2.32 0.54
C LEU A 110 7.68 1.67 0.87
N LEU A 111 7.80 0.36 0.64
CA LEU A 111 8.97 -0.43 1.05
C LEU A 111 10.20 -0.14 0.20
N ASN A 112 10.04 0.05 -1.11
CA ASN A 112 11.15 0.24 -2.03
C ASN A 112 11.39 1.71 -2.38
N GLY A 113 10.33 2.52 -2.44
CA GLY A 113 10.40 3.94 -2.78
C GLY A 113 11.15 4.77 -1.76
N PHE A 114 11.01 4.42 -0.48
CA PHE A 114 11.59 5.17 0.64
C PHE A 114 12.86 4.54 1.20
N LYS A 115 13.32 3.42 0.62
CA LYS A 115 14.55 2.73 1.04
C LYS A 115 15.80 3.56 0.71
N GLY A 116 16.70 3.67 1.68
CA GLY A 116 17.96 4.40 1.60
C GLY A 116 17.81 5.90 1.77
N LEU A 117 16.66 6.38 2.26
CA LEU A 117 16.47 7.79 2.61
C LEU A 117 16.88 8.10 4.06
N ASP A 118 16.61 7.18 4.97
CA ASP A 118 17.00 7.26 6.37
C ASP A 118 17.34 5.85 6.89
N PRO A 119 18.53 5.61 7.48
CA PRO A 119 18.93 4.28 7.94
C PRO A 119 18.05 3.70 9.06
N GLN A 120 17.49 4.55 9.93
CA GLN A 120 16.57 4.09 10.98
C GLN A 120 15.23 3.68 10.36
N PHE A 121 14.75 4.45 9.39
CA PHE A 121 13.55 4.13 8.65
C PHE A 121 13.70 2.85 7.80
N ASP A 122 14.87 2.61 7.21
CA ASP A 122 15.16 1.37 6.50
C ASP A 122 14.97 0.15 7.41
N THR A 123 15.45 0.24 8.66
CA THR A 123 15.24 -0.81 9.67
C THR A 123 13.74 -0.98 10.01
N ILE A 124 12.98 0.12 10.05
CA ILE A 124 11.53 0.08 10.27
C ILE A 124 10.82 -0.61 9.11
N LEU A 125 11.20 -0.32 7.85
CA LEU A 125 10.61 -0.95 6.67
C LEU A 125 10.93 -2.44 6.59
N GLU A 126 12.15 -2.84 6.95
CA GLU A 126 12.55 -4.25 7.01
C GLU A 126 11.74 -5.00 8.09
N ASN A 127 11.65 -4.46 9.30
CA ASN A 127 10.82 -5.02 10.37
C ASN A 127 9.33 -5.05 9.98
N LEU A 128 8.82 -4.04 9.27
CA LEU A 128 7.44 -4.01 8.78
C LEU A 128 7.20 -5.15 7.79
N ALA A 129 8.12 -5.36 6.84
CA ALA A 129 7.99 -6.41 5.84
C ALA A 129 7.97 -7.81 6.48
N GLU A 130 8.80 -8.02 7.51
CA GLU A 130 8.84 -9.27 8.28
C GLU A 130 7.60 -9.45 9.17
N ALA A 131 7.24 -8.43 9.98
CA ALA A 131 6.17 -8.52 10.96
C ALA A 131 4.78 -8.58 10.31
N ALA A 132 4.59 -7.87 9.20
CA ALA A 132 3.32 -7.85 8.49
C ALA A 132 3.09 -9.10 7.64
N ASP A 133 4.07 -10.02 7.58
CA ASP A 133 4.05 -11.24 6.78
C ASP A 133 3.56 -10.96 5.34
N ILE A 134 4.33 -10.14 4.61
CA ILE A 134 3.99 -9.79 3.22
C ILE A 134 3.91 -11.05 2.36
N GLU A 135 4.64 -12.10 2.72
CA GLU A 135 4.54 -13.41 2.08
C GLU A 135 3.15 -14.02 2.25
N ASP A 136 2.50 -13.88 3.41
CA ASP A 136 1.11 -14.26 3.59
C ASP A 136 0.16 -13.43 2.72
N PHE A 137 0.38 -12.12 2.60
CA PHE A 137 -0.40 -11.27 1.67
C PHE A 137 -0.32 -11.86 0.24
N ASP A 138 0.89 -12.12 -0.23
CA ASP A 138 1.14 -12.66 -1.57
C ASP A 138 0.57 -14.08 -1.73
N ARG A 139 0.60 -14.89 -0.66
CA ARG A 139 0.00 -16.22 -0.63
C ARG A 139 -1.51 -16.17 -0.76
N VAL A 140 -2.19 -15.32 0.01
CA VAL A 140 -3.66 -15.18 -0.05
C VAL A 140 -4.07 -14.67 -1.43
N LEU A 141 -3.35 -13.67 -1.97
CA LEU A 141 -3.54 -13.20 -3.35
C LEU A 141 -3.36 -14.33 -4.37
N LYS A 142 -2.32 -15.16 -4.23
CA LYS A 142 -2.07 -16.28 -5.12
C LYS A 142 -3.21 -17.30 -5.08
N VAL A 143 -3.66 -17.71 -3.90
CA VAL A 143 -4.80 -18.63 -3.75
C VAL A 143 -6.05 -18.06 -4.42
N TRP A 144 -6.26 -16.75 -4.28
CA TRP A 144 -7.39 -16.07 -4.89
C TRP A 144 -7.32 -16.03 -6.43
N ILE A 145 -6.13 -15.78 -6.98
CA ILE A 145 -5.85 -15.84 -8.43
C ILE A 145 -6.05 -17.27 -8.94
N ASP A 146 -5.43 -18.26 -8.28
CA ASP A 146 -5.42 -19.66 -8.70
C ASP A 146 -6.82 -20.31 -8.60
N SER A 147 -7.64 -19.89 -7.63
CA SER A 147 -9.00 -20.41 -7.42
C SER A 147 -10.03 -19.82 -8.39
N GLY A 148 -9.66 -18.85 -9.22
CA GLY A 148 -10.57 -18.19 -10.16
C GLY A 148 -11.66 -17.33 -9.51
N HIS A 149 -11.53 -17.04 -8.21
CA HIS A 149 -12.46 -16.16 -7.48
C HIS A 149 -12.13 -14.67 -7.65
N ARG A 150 -11.12 -14.37 -8.48
CA ARG A 150 -10.67 -13.03 -8.85
C ARG A 150 -11.72 -12.34 -9.75
N PRO A 151 -12.28 -11.18 -9.36
CA PRO A 151 -12.90 -10.26 -10.31
C PRO A 151 -11.88 -9.86 -11.38
N ASP A 152 -12.24 -9.84 -12.66
CA ASP A 152 -11.32 -9.42 -13.72
C ASP A 152 -10.69 -8.06 -13.41
N ILE A 153 -9.37 -7.91 -13.65
CA ILE A 153 -8.78 -6.56 -13.71
C ILE A 153 -9.53 -5.82 -14.82
N SER A 154 -10.25 -4.77 -14.45
CA SER A 154 -10.93 -3.97 -15.46
C SER A 154 -9.85 -3.24 -16.28
N PRO A 155 -10.04 -3.05 -17.60
CA PRO A 155 -9.09 -2.28 -18.41
C PRO A 155 -8.79 -0.88 -17.85
N LYS A 156 -9.71 -0.31 -17.07
CA LYS A 156 -9.53 0.98 -16.36
C LYS A 156 -8.53 0.92 -15.21
N ASP A 157 -8.28 -0.27 -14.66
CA ASP A 157 -7.31 -0.50 -13.59
C ASP A 157 -5.89 -0.69 -14.14
N ILE A 158 -5.75 -0.87 -15.45
CA ILE A 158 -4.46 -1.04 -16.12
C ILE A 158 -3.87 0.33 -16.49
N PHE A 159 -2.90 0.78 -15.70
CA PHE A 159 -2.10 1.96 -15.97
C PHE A 159 -0.99 1.67 -16.99
N SER A 160 -0.89 2.49 -18.03
CA SER A 160 0.07 2.33 -19.14
C SER A 160 1.54 2.32 -18.70
N ASN A 161 1.83 2.89 -17.54
CA ASN A 161 3.19 3.07 -17.02
C ASN A 161 3.60 1.96 -16.06
N THR A 162 2.74 0.96 -15.82
CA THR A 162 3.12 -0.22 -15.03
C THR A 162 3.91 -1.19 -15.90
N PRO A 163 5.18 -1.50 -15.56
CA PRO A 163 6.06 -2.29 -16.41
C PRO A 163 5.55 -3.73 -16.51
N GLN A 164 5.79 -4.40 -17.64
CA GLN A 164 5.42 -5.82 -17.87
C GLN A 164 6.09 -6.78 -16.87
N SER A 165 7.17 -6.35 -16.21
CA SER A 165 7.82 -7.09 -15.13
C SER A 165 7.16 -6.92 -13.77
N HIS A 166 6.16 -6.04 -13.62
CA HIS A 166 5.48 -5.80 -12.36
C HIS A 166 4.64 -7.03 -11.94
N TRP A 167 4.59 -7.32 -10.64
CA TRP A 167 3.99 -8.56 -10.14
C TRP A 167 2.49 -8.69 -10.49
N TRP A 168 1.76 -7.58 -10.65
CA TRP A 168 0.31 -7.59 -10.95
C TRP A 168 -0.10 -8.33 -12.27
N TRP A 169 0.88 -8.67 -13.13
CA TRP A 169 0.68 -9.34 -14.42
C TRP A 169 0.78 -10.86 -14.31
N PHE A 170 1.29 -11.37 -13.17
CA PHE A 170 1.44 -12.79 -12.87
C PHE A 170 0.30 -13.28 -11.96
#